data_AF-A0A2P2P249-F1
#
_entry.id   AF-A0A2P2P249-F1
#
_cell.length_a   1.000
_cell.length_b   1.000
_cell.length_c   1.000
_cell.angle_alpha   90.00
_cell.angle_beta   90.00
_cell.angle_gamma   90.00
#
_symmetry.space_group_name_H-M   'P 1'
#
loop_
_entity.id
_entity.type
_entity.pdbx_description
1 polymer ?
#
loop_
_entity_poly.entity_id
_entity_poly.type
_entity_poly.pdbx_seq_one_letter_code
_entity_poly.pdbx_strand_id
1 'polypeptide(L)'
;MGEDQNSNNKVNKTTSSSSCSMPDVVLDCVMPYIHDPRDRDAVSLVCRRWYELDALTRKHITISMCYAASPDQLRRRFRSLESLKIKGKPRAAMFNLVQEDWGGGL
;
A
#
# COMPACT_ATOMS: atom_id res chain seq x y z
N MET A 1 29.70 -13.14 52.33
CA MET A 1 30.21 -13.52 51.00
C MET A 1 29.25 -14.57 50.44
N GLY A 2 28.29 -14.33 49.55
CA GLY A 2 28.05 -13.22 48.63
C GLY A 2 28.61 -13.55 47.25
N GLU A 3 27.86 -14.29 46.41
CA GLU A 3 27.89 -14.25 44.93
C GLU A 3 26.54 -14.78 44.39
N ASP A 4 25.61 -13.86 44.11
CA ASP A 4 24.34 -14.13 43.44
C ASP A 4 24.54 -14.20 41.92
N GLN A 5 23.93 -15.20 41.27
CA GLN A 5 23.94 -15.37 39.82
C GLN A 5 23.14 -14.27 39.13
N ASN A 6 23.85 -13.35 38.45
CA ASN A 6 23.26 -12.27 37.67
C ASN A 6 22.62 -12.81 36.38
N SER A 7 21.29 -12.85 36.37
CA SER A 7 20.45 -13.20 35.22
C SER A 7 20.47 -12.07 34.19
N ASN A 8 21.15 -12.27 33.05
CA ASN A 8 21.12 -11.34 31.92
C ASN A 8 19.82 -11.51 31.11
N ASN A 9 18.70 -11.01 31.64
CA ASN A 9 17.52 -10.73 30.83
C ASN A 9 17.77 -9.47 30.01
N LYS A 10 18.14 -9.67 28.74
CA LYS A 10 18.27 -8.64 27.72
C LYS A 10 16.89 -8.00 27.50
N VAL A 11 16.63 -6.92 28.25
CA VAL A 11 15.48 -6.05 28.06
C VAL A 11 15.53 -5.51 26.64
N ASN A 12 14.65 -6.00 25.78
CA ASN A 12 14.39 -5.41 24.48
C ASN A 12 13.72 -4.05 24.73
N LYS A 13 14.56 -3.02 24.89
CA LYS A 13 14.16 -1.62 25.01
C LYS A 13 13.52 -1.21 23.69
N THR A 14 12.20 -1.41 23.59
CA THR A 14 11.39 -0.75 22.57
C THR A 14 11.57 0.74 22.79
N THR A 15 12.22 1.38 21.82
CA THR A 15 12.38 2.82 21.74
C THR A 15 10.98 3.43 21.65
N SER A 16 10.44 3.82 22.80
CA SER A 16 9.35 4.76 22.94
C SER A 16 9.87 6.14 22.50
N SER A 17 10.01 6.33 21.18
CA SER A 17 10.02 7.67 20.61
C SER A 17 8.57 8.17 20.66
N SER A 18 8.33 9.04 21.64
CA SER A 18 7.13 9.84 21.81
C SER A 18 6.93 10.76 20.59
N SER A 19 6.56 10.18 19.45
CA SER A 19 5.77 10.89 18.45
C SER A 19 4.32 10.78 18.90
N CYS A 20 3.52 11.82 18.67
CA CYS A 20 2.09 11.80 18.87
C CYS A 20 1.44 10.74 17.94
N SER A 21 1.62 9.47 18.26
CA SER A 21 1.09 8.36 17.48
C SER A 21 -0.41 8.32 17.74
N MET A 22 -1.20 8.62 16.72
CA MET A 22 -2.61 8.25 16.75
C MET A 22 -2.72 6.74 17.07
N PRO A 23 -3.66 6.33 17.93
CA PRO A 23 -3.86 4.91 18.21
C PRO A 23 -4.19 4.18 16.90
N ASP A 24 -3.65 2.98 16.70
CA ASP A 24 -3.92 2.17 15.50
C ASP A 24 -5.42 1.99 15.24
N VAL A 25 -6.22 1.87 16.31
CA VAL A 25 -7.69 1.77 16.24
C VAL A 25 -8.32 2.98 15.57
N VAL A 26 -7.83 4.19 15.86
CA VAL A 26 -8.35 5.42 15.25
C VAL A 26 -8.02 5.43 13.75
N LEU A 27 -6.79 5.02 13.41
CA LEU A 27 -6.36 4.96 12.02
C LEU A 27 -7.19 3.94 11.23
N ASP A 28 -7.47 2.76 11.79
CA ASP A 28 -8.34 1.75 11.19
C ASP A 28 -9.75 2.29 10.93
N CYS A 29 -10.27 3.12 11.83
CA CYS A 29 -11.57 3.76 11.66
C CYS A 29 -11.56 4.87 10.60
N VAL A 30 -10.50 5.69 10.52
CA VAL A 30 -10.44 6.86 9.63
C VAL A 30 -10.10 6.45 8.19
N MET A 31 -9.24 5.45 8.02
CA MET A 31 -8.65 5.07 6.74
C MET A 31 -9.67 4.74 5.63
N PRO A 32 -10.84 4.10 5.90
CA PRO A 32 -11.89 3.88 4.91
C PRO A 32 -12.59 5.13 4.40
N TYR A 33 -12.55 6.25 5.13
CA TYR A 33 -13.20 7.51 4.74
C TYR A 33 -12.34 8.36 3.78
N ILE A 34 -11.08 7.97 3.54
CA ILE A 34 -10.18 8.66 2.61
C ILE A 34 -10.41 8.08 1.20
N HIS A 35 -11.17 8.81 0.38
CA HIS A 35 -11.58 8.33 -0.95
C HIS A 35 -10.70 8.83 -2.10
N ASP A 36 -10.05 10.00 -2.00
CA ASP A 36 -9.17 10.49 -3.08
C ASP A 36 -7.95 9.54 -3.19
N PRO A 37 -7.69 8.94 -4.38
CA PRO A 37 -6.50 8.14 -4.60
C PRO A 37 -5.20 8.86 -4.26
N ARG A 38 -5.11 10.17 -4.46
CA ARG A 38 -3.89 10.95 -4.18
C ARG A 38 -3.63 11.07 -2.67
N ASP A 39 -4.67 11.26 -1.88
CA ASP A 39 -4.55 11.30 -0.42
C ASP A 39 -4.11 9.93 0.11
N ARG A 40 -4.68 8.85 -0.44
CA ARG A 40 -4.27 7.48 -0.13
C ARG A 40 -2.80 7.22 -0.47
N ASP A 41 -2.31 7.75 -1.59
CA ASP A 41 -0.91 7.65 -1.97
C ASP A 41 -0.01 8.39 -0.95
N ALA A 42 -0.38 9.61 -0.54
CA ALA A 42 0.35 10.36 0.48
C ALA A 42 0.35 9.65 1.85
N VAL A 43 -0.81 9.15 2.30
CA VAL A 43 -0.98 8.40 3.54
C VAL A 43 -0.08 7.16 3.56
N SER A 44 0.02 6.46 2.43
CA SER A 44 0.85 5.26 2.33
C SER A 44 2.36 5.50 2.51
N LEU A 45 2.83 6.75 2.39
CA LEU A 45 4.23 7.13 2.50
C LEU A 45 4.66 7.62 3.89
N VAL A 46 3.71 7.84 4.82
CA VAL A 46 4.00 8.40 6.15
C VAL A 46 4.88 7.47 6.97
N CYS A 47 4.49 6.20 7.10
CA CYS A 47 5.28 5.18 7.79
C CYS A 47 4.84 3.78 7.36
N ARG A 48 5.60 2.76 7.77
CA ARG A 48 5.32 1.36 7.43
C ARG A 48 3.93 0.89 7.89
N ARG A 49 3.46 1.35 9.05
CA ARG A 49 2.13 0.99 9.56
C ARG A 49 1.01 1.53 8.67
N TRP A 50 1.11 2.79 8.25
CA TRP A 50 0.15 3.43 7.36
C TRP A 50 0.18 2.80 5.95
N TYR A 51 1.38 2.44 5.48
CA TYR A 51 1.58 1.68 4.25
C TYR A 51 0.84 0.32 4.28
N GLU A 52 0.90 -0.41 5.39
CA GLU A 52 0.22 -1.71 5.56
C GLU A 52 -1.32 -1.55 5.66
N LEU A 53 -1.80 -0.52 6.37
CA LEU A 53 -3.24 -0.25 6.46
C LEU A 53 -3.84 0.25 5.15
N ASP A 54 -3.12 1.05 4.37
CA ASP A 54 -3.52 1.40 3.01
C ASP A 54 -3.71 0.15 2.15
N ALA A 55 -2.72 -0.75 2.16
CA ALA A 55 -2.78 -2.02 1.46
C ALA A 55 -4.01 -2.89 1.80
N LEU A 56 -4.44 -2.88 3.07
CA LEU A 56 -5.56 -3.69 3.55
C LEU A 56 -6.94 -3.04 3.33
N THR A 57 -7.01 -1.73 3.15
CA THR A 57 -8.28 -1.01 3.04
C THR A 57 -8.59 -0.49 1.64
N ARG A 58 -7.62 -0.49 0.71
CA ARG A 58 -7.80 0.04 -0.64
C ARG A 58 -8.58 -0.93 -1.51
N LYS A 59 -9.84 -0.59 -1.79
CA LYS A 59 -10.79 -1.43 -2.56
C LYS A 59 -10.79 -1.16 -4.06
N HIS A 60 -10.49 0.07 -4.48
CA HIS A 60 -10.58 0.50 -5.88
C HIS A 60 -9.24 1.01 -6.37
N ILE A 61 -8.76 0.47 -7.49
CA ILE A 61 -7.48 0.88 -8.08
C ILE A 61 -7.62 1.07 -9.58
N THR A 62 -7.00 2.13 -10.07
CA THR A 62 -6.86 2.38 -11.51
C THR A 62 -5.40 2.31 -11.92
N ILE A 63 -5.07 1.39 -12.82
CA ILE A 63 -3.80 1.32 -13.52
C ILE A 63 -3.96 2.04 -14.86
N SER A 64 -3.24 3.16 -15.03
CA SER A 64 -3.29 3.97 -16.26
C SER A 64 -2.54 3.34 -17.44
N MET A 65 -1.66 2.37 -17.18
CA MET A 65 -0.87 1.65 -18.17
C MET A 65 -0.65 0.22 -17.66
N CYS A 66 -1.21 -0.79 -18.32
CA CYS A 66 -1.15 -2.19 -17.89
C CYS A 66 0.28 -2.73 -17.72
N TYR A 67 1.25 -2.10 -18.37
CA TYR A 67 2.67 -2.45 -18.29
C TYR A 67 3.42 -1.80 -17.12
N ALA A 68 2.79 -0.90 -16.37
CA ALA A 68 3.46 -0.16 -15.29
C ALA A 68 3.75 -1.01 -14.04
N ALA A 69 3.02 -2.10 -13.83
CA ALA A 69 3.19 -2.98 -12.68
C ALA A 69 2.78 -4.41 -13.05
N SER A 70 3.42 -5.39 -12.44
CA SER A 70 3.02 -6.78 -12.64
C SER A 70 1.75 -7.10 -11.83
N PRO A 71 0.89 -8.02 -12.30
CA PRO A 71 -0.28 -8.47 -11.52
C PRO A 71 0.09 -8.98 -10.12
N ASP A 72 1.24 -9.66 -9.99
CA ASP A 72 1.75 -10.15 -8.71
C ASP A 72 2.18 -9.04 -7.75
N GLN A 73 2.69 -7.92 -8.24
CA GLN A 73 2.95 -6.75 -7.40
C GLN A 73 1.64 -6.18 -6.86
N LEU A 74 0.62 -6.06 -7.72
CA LEU A 74 -0.69 -5.55 -7.32
C LEU A 74 -1.35 -6.44 -6.26
N ARG A 75 -1.38 -7.76 -6.50
CA ARG A 75 -1.98 -8.73 -5.58
C ARG A 75 -1.28 -8.78 -4.23
N ARG A 76 0.05 -8.64 -4.20
CA ARG A 76 0.81 -8.59 -2.95
C ARG A 76 0.55 -7.30 -2.18
N ARG A 77 0.42 -6.18 -2.89
CA ARG A 77 0.20 -4.86 -2.30
C ARG A 77 -1.22 -4.67 -1.82
N PHE A 78 -2.22 -5.07 -2.60
CA PHE A 78 -3.63 -4.80 -2.32
C PHE A 78 -4.40 -6.11 -2.27
N ARG A 79 -4.68 -6.60 -1.06
CA ARG A 79 -5.27 -7.93 -0.84
C ARG A 79 -6.80 -7.94 -0.81
N SER A 80 -7.42 -6.78 -0.57
CA SER A 80 -8.87 -6.59 -0.39
C SER A 80 -9.51 -5.80 -1.54
N LEU A 81 -8.95 -5.97 -2.74
CA LEU A 81 -9.34 -5.20 -3.91
C LEU A 81 -10.69 -5.69 -4.45
N GLU A 82 -11.68 -4.79 -4.51
CA GLU A 82 -13.03 -5.08 -4.99
C GLU A 82 -13.23 -4.63 -6.45
N SER A 83 -12.47 -3.62 -6.91
CA SER A 83 -12.59 -3.08 -8.27
C SER A 83 -11.23 -2.69 -8.84
N LEU A 84 -10.93 -3.21 -10.03
CA LEU A 84 -9.70 -2.93 -10.76
C LEU A 84 -10.04 -2.34 -12.14
N LYS A 85 -9.53 -1.14 -12.42
CA LYS A 85 -9.61 -0.51 -13.73
C LYS A 85 -8.24 -0.48 -14.37
N ILE A 86 -8.09 -1.11 -15.52
CA ILE A 86 -6.80 -1.15 -16.25
C ILE A 86 -6.99 -0.47 -17.60
N LYS A 87 -6.03 0.38 -17.97
CA LYS A 87 -5.90 0.93 -19.31
C LYS A 87 -4.77 0.21 -20.03
N GLY A 88 -5.11 -0.39 -21.17
CA GLY A 88 -4.16 -1.09 -22.04
C GLY A 88 -3.57 -0.16 -23.09
N LYS A 89 -4.10 -0.24 -24.32
CA LYS A 89 -3.63 0.58 -25.45
C LYS A 89 -3.69 2.08 -25.13
N PRO A 90 -2.68 2.87 -25.58
CA PRO A 90 -2.71 4.32 -25.42
C PRO A 90 -3.83 4.93 -26.25
N ARG A 91 -4.22 6.17 -25.93
CA ARG A 91 -5.31 6.87 -26.62
C ARG A 91 -5.10 7.00 -28.14
N ALA A 92 -3.85 7.01 -28.61
CA ALA A 92 -3.49 7.00 -30.03
C ALA A 92 -4.12 5.83 -30.81
N ALA A 93 -4.41 4.70 -30.15
CA ALA A 93 -5.10 3.56 -30.78
C ALA A 93 -6.53 3.89 -31.24
N MET A 94 -7.19 4.89 -30.64
CA MET A 94 -8.51 5.37 -31.11
C MET A 94 -8.44 6.07 -32.47
N PHE A 95 -7.24 6.41 -32.95
CA PHE A 95 -7.00 7.10 -34.21
C PHE A 95 -6.23 6.24 -35.22
N ASN A 96 -6.19 4.91 -35.02
CA ASN A 96 -5.46 3.96 -35.86
C ASN A 96 -3.94 4.25 -35.97
N LEU A 97 -3.36 4.92 -34.96
CA LEU A 97 -1.94 5.28 -34.91
C LEU A 97 -1.07 4.22 -34.20
N VAL A 98 -1.64 3.05 -33.89
CA VAL A 98 -1.01 1.99 -33.11
C VAL A 98 -1.26 0.67 -33.83
N GLN A 99 -0.22 -0.17 -33.93
CA GLN A 99 -0.34 -1.50 -34.54
C GLN A 99 -1.34 -2.39 -33.77
N GLU A 100 -1.97 -3.33 -34.47
CA GLU A 100 -2.98 -4.21 -33.86
C GLU A 100 -2.40 -5.07 -32.74
N ASP A 101 -1.17 -5.53 -32.91
CA ASP A 101 -0.37 -6.40 -32.03
C ASP A 101 0.44 -5.65 -30.96
N TRP A 102 0.18 -4.35 -30.75
CA TRP A 102 0.82 -3.55 -29.69
C TRP A 102 0.74 -4.18 -28.28
N GLY A 103 -0.25 -5.06 -28.06
CA GLY A 103 -0.54 -5.68 -26.79
C GLY A 103 -1.49 -4.83 -25.93
N GLY A 104 -1.66 -5.21 -24.66
CA GLY A 104 -2.56 -4.55 -23.73
C GLY A 104 -4.04 -4.76 -24.07
N GLY A 105 -4.34 -5.72 -24.95
CA GLY A 105 -5.69 -6.25 -25.14
C GLY A 105 -6.02 -7.17 -23.97
N LEU A 106 -7.21 -6.98 -23.39
CA LEU A 106 -7.86 -7.95 -22.51
C LEU A 106 -8.67 -8.94 -23.35
#